data_AF-A0A2T0W771-F1
#
_entry.id   AF-A0A2T0W771-F1
#
_cell.length_a   1.000
_cell.length_b   1.000
_cell.length_c   1.000
_cell.angle_alpha   90.00
_cell.angle_beta   90.00
_cell.angle_gamma   90.00
#
_symmetry.space_group_name_H-M   'P 1'
#
loop_
_entity.id
_entity.type
_entity.pdbx_description
1 polymer ?
#
loop_
_entity_poly.entity_id
_entity_poly.type
_entity_poly.pdbx_seq_one_letter_code
_entity_poly.pdbx_strand_id
1 'polypeptide(L)'
;MLPSSGPLDIPRHKLRQVSIFLSGADRKHYREGFIDFLPNHFSDIPSLLLKRSAHPVIMATVSPMDEDGNFSLGTSPSYVASLIEHAETIILEVNENMPRTFGEKNAIHISQESALVENTVDLPELPTPILSDKDLEIGKIIGDIVKDGDTLQIGFGSMPNAVMECIMDKKELGVYSEMLSDKIVDLYEKAVVTNKHNPVSPGQTVSTFAIGSKRLYDFMHNNKDVLMLPCDVTNSLVNISKVDNLVSIKSSVEVDFYGQCNSESVGGKLYSSTGGQADFTKGVRMTKDGRGVICLYSTTKKDTISTIVSELAQGSIVSTSKNDVDTVVTEYGRAELIGKTFSERAEALRAIAHPDFRKELRERALEKKLIMEDSVLV
;
A
#
# COMPACT_ATOMS: atom_id res chain seq x y z
N MET A 1 -9.89 5.35 -6.06
CA MET A 1 -10.13 4.26 -5.08
C MET A 1 -10.01 2.96 -5.83
N LEU A 2 -9.53 1.88 -5.17
CA LEU A 2 -9.45 0.58 -5.82
C LEU A 2 -10.84 0.12 -6.30
N PRO A 3 -10.94 -0.46 -7.51
CA PRO A 3 -12.18 -1.02 -8.04
C PRO A 3 -12.70 -2.11 -7.11
N SER A 4 -14.00 -2.07 -6.84
CA SER A 4 -14.68 -3.08 -6.04
C SER A 4 -16.15 -3.07 -6.39
N SER A 5 -16.81 -4.21 -6.18
CA SER A 5 -18.26 -4.33 -6.33
C SER A 5 -18.96 -4.03 -5.00
N GLY A 6 -20.15 -3.44 -5.10
CA GLY A 6 -21.06 -3.34 -3.95
C GLY A 6 -21.61 -4.71 -3.53
N PRO A 7 -22.51 -4.74 -2.55
CA PRO A 7 -23.11 -5.99 -2.12
C PRO A 7 -23.99 -6.58 -3.23
N LEU A 8 -24.01 -7.91 -3.30
CA LEU A 8 -24.92 -8.62 -4.18
C LEU A 8 -26.29 -8.67 -3.51
N ASP A 9 -27.36 -8.52 -4.28
CA ASP A 9 -28.74 -8.64 -3.81
C ASP A 9 -29.11 -10.12 -3.61
N ILE A 10 -28.44 -10.75 -2.65
CA ILE A 10 -28.60 -12.15 -2.29
C ILE A 10 -28.78 -12.22 -0.77
N PRO A 11 -29.81 -12.93 -0.27
CA PRO A 11 -30.02 -13.07 1.16
C PRO A 11 -28.78 -13.61 1.89
N ARG A 12 -28.45 -13.03 3.05
CA ARG A 12 -27.24 -13.34 3.83
C ARG A 12 -27.08 -14.82 4.20
N HIS A 13 -28.18 -15.56 4.34
CA HIS A 13 -28.16 -17.01 4.61
C HIS A 13 -27.77 -17.86 3.40
N LYS A 14 -27.83 -17.29 2.18
CA LYS A 14 -27.37 -17.92 0.93
C LYS A 14 -25.95 -17.49 0.57
N LEU A 15 -25.64 -16.20 0.76
CA LEU A 15 -24.31 -15.65 0.48
C LEU A 15 -23.90 -14.67 1.56
N ARG A 16 -22.73 -14.92 2.16
CA ARG A 16 -22.10 -13.98 3.09
C ARG A 16 -20.92 -13.32 2.40
N GLN A 17 -21.02 -12.01 2.14
CA GLN A 17 -19.91 -11.24 1.61
C GLN A 17 -18.99 -10.78 2.74
N VAL A 18 -17.70 -11.05 2.57
CA VAL A 18 -16.65 -10.69 3.53
C VAL A 18 -15.60 -9.88 2.79
N SER A 19 -15.48 -8.61 3.15
CA SER A 19 -14.41 -7.76 2.63
C SER A 19 -13.11 -8.04 3.38
N ILE A 20 -12.02 -8.16 2.63
CA ILE A 20 -10.64 -8.23 3.14
C ILE A 20 -9.95 -6.85 3.07
N PHE A 21 -10.55 -5.88 2.38
CA PHE A 21 -10.05 -4.52 2.29
C PHE A 21 -11.20 -3.56 1.96
N LEU A 22 -11.56 -2.68 2.89
CA LEU A 22 -12.66 -1.74 2.67
C LEU A 22 -12.26 -0.63 1.69
N SER A 23 -13.18 -0.35 0.77
CA SER A 23 -13.05 0.52 -0.39
C SER A 23 -14.29 1.43 -0.51
N GLY A 24 -14.44 2.11 -1.64
CA GLY A 24 -15.57 2.99 -1.89
C GLY A 24 -16.90 2.25 -2.04
N ALA A 25 -16.88 1.05 -2.64
CA ALA A 25 -18.09 0.32 -2.97
C ALA A 25 -18.69 -0.45 -1.78
N ASP A 26 -17.87 -0.93 -0.85
CA ASP A 26 -18.28 -1.83 0.23
C ASP A 26 -18.33 -1.17 1.62
N ARG A 27 -17.55 -0.11 1.88
CA ARG A 27 -17.49 0.56 3.20
C ARG A 27 -18.85 1.03 3.72
N LYS A 28 -19.70 1.60 2.85
CA LYS A 28 -21.04 2.05 3.26
C LYS A 28 -21.86 0.86 3.76
N HIS A 29 -21.82 -0.24 3.02
CA HIS A 29 -22.58 -1.46 3.30
C HIS A 29 -22.03 -2.24 4.50
N TYR A 30 -20.72 -2.17 4.76
CA TYR A 30 -20.13 -2.63 6.02
C TYR A 30 -20.73 -1.89 7.23
N ARG A 31 -20.82 -0.55 7.16
CA ARG A 31 -21.41 0.25 8.25
C ARG A 31 -22.89 -0.01 8.47
N GLU A 32 -23.60 -0.48 7.45
CA GLU A 32 -25.00 -0.86 7.49
C GLU A 32 -25.20 -2.34 7.93
N GLY A 33 -24.12 -3.11 8.08
CA GLY A 33 -24.16 -4.52 8.52
C GLY A 33 -24.41 -5.55 7.41
N PHE A 34 -24.40 -5.13 6.13
CA PHE A 34 -24.60 -6.02 4.98
C PHE A 34 -23.33 -6.80 4.60
N ILE A 35 -22.16 -6.20 4.83
CA ILE A 35 -20.85 -6.80 4.51
C ILE A 35 -20.09 -7.04 5.82
N ASP A 36 -19.51 -8.22 5.98
CA ASP A 36 -18.57 -8.51 7.07
C ASP A 36 -17.16 -8.05 6.68
N PHE A 37 -16.30 -7.83 7.67
CA PHE A 37 -14.91 -7.48 7.45
C PHE A 37 -13.99 -8.52 8.08
N LEU A 38 -12.95 -8.94 7.34
CA LEU A 38 -11.89 -9.84 7.82
C LEU A 38 -10.60 -9.04 8.02
N PRO A 39 -10.23 -8.70 9.27
CA PRO A 39 -8.95 -8.07 9.55
C PRO A 39 -7.79 -8.96 9.12
N ASN A 40 -6.78 -8.37 8.46
CA ASN A 40 -5.63 -9.09 7.95
C ASN A 40 -4.43 -8.16 7.75
N HIS A 41 -3.24 -8.75 7.77
CA HIS A 41 -2.10 -8.27 7.02
C HIS A 41 -2.17 -8.83 5.60
N PHE A 42 -1.67 -8.10 4.60
CA PHE A 42 -1.83 -8.54 3.22
C PHE A 42 -1.06 -9.83 2.94
N SER A 43 0.10 -10.01 3.58
CA SER A 43 0.86 -11.27 3.55
C SER A 43 0.09 -12.48 4.09
N ASP A 44 -0.89 -12.27 4.97
CA ASP A 44 -1.55 -13.36 5.69
C ASP A 44 -2.80 -13.85 4.96
N ILE A 45 -3.31 -13.11 3.97
CA ILE A 45 -4.60 -13.37 3.31
C ILE A 45 -4.72 -14.82 2.82
N PRO A 46 -3.73 -15.40 2.08
CA PRO A 46 -3.84 -16.78 1.62
C PRO A 46 -4.08 -17.75 2.79
N SER A 47 -3.26 -17.66 3.85
CA SER A 47 -3.38 -18.53 5.01
C SER A 47 -4.69 -18.34 5.79
N LEU A 48 -5.20 -17.12 5.86
CA LEU A 48 -6.47 -16.81 6.53
C LEU A 48 -7.66 -17.37 5.75
N LEU A 49 -7.63 -17.29 4.42
CA LEU A 49 -8.70 -17.83 3.57
C LEU A 49 -8.74 -19.36 3.63
N LEU A 50 -7.59 -20.03 3.64
CA LEU A 50 -7.51 -21.50 3.81
C LEU A 50 -8.02 -21.98 5.18
N LYS A 51 -7.89 -21.17 6.23
CA LYS A 51 -8.51 -21.48 7.54
C LYS A 51 -10.04 -21.35 7.53
N ARG A 52 -10.59 -20.60 6.57
CA ARG A 52 -12.03 -20.31 6.47
C ARG A 52 -12.78 -21.26 5.54
N SER A 53 -12.11 -21.83 4.54
CA SER A 53 -12.68 -22.84 3.66
C SER A 53 -11.65 -23.91 3.31
N ALA A 54 -12.04 -25.17 3.49
CA ALA A 54 -11.27 -26.32 3.00
C ALA A 54 -11.47 -26.57 1.49
N HIS A 55 -12.45 -25.88 0.90
CA HIS A 55 -12.99 -26.12 -0.43
C HIS A 55 -13.13 -24.77 -1.18
N PRO A 56 -12.03 -24.05 -1.46
CA PRO A 56 -12.11 -22.73 -2.07
C PRO A 56 -12.48 -22.85 -3.56
N VAL A 57 -13.41 -22.00 -3.98
CA VAL A 57 -13.71 -21.74 -5.39
C VAL A 57 -13.04 -20.43 -5.76
N ILE A 58 -12.23 -20.43 -6.82
CA ILE A 58 -11.51 -19.26 -7.29
C ILE A 58 -12.09 -18.82 -8.63
N MET A 59 -12.37 -17.53 -8.72
CA MET A 59 -12.75 -16.85 -9.95
C MET A 59 -11.68 -15.80 -10.26
N ALA A 60 -11.10 -15.84 -11.45
CA ALA A 60 -10.04 -14.91 -11.84
C ALA A 60 -10.17 -14.47 -13.30
N THR A 61 -9.99 -13.18 -13.55
CA THR A 61 -9.78 -12.66 -14.90
C THR A 61 -8.32 -12.89 -15.29
N VAL A 62 -8.08 -13.44 -16.47
CA VAL A 62 -6.74 -13.82 -16.94
C VAL A 62 -6.48 -13.33 -18.37
N SER A 63 -5.20 -13.25 -18.74
CA SER A 63 -4.80 -13.04 -20.15
C SER A 63 -5.26 -14.21 -21.02
N PRO A 64 -5.28 -14.07 -22.36
CA PRO A 64 -5.42 -15.20 -23.28
C PRO A 64 -4.44 -16.33 -22.96
N MET A 65 -4.71 -17.53 -23.47
CA MET A 65 -3.80 -18.67 -23.34
C MET A 65 -2.56 -18.48 -24.23
N ASP A 66 -1.38 -18.91 -23.78
CA ASP A 66 -0.20 -19.02 -24.65
C ASP A 66 -0.10 -20.39 -25.34
N GLU A 67 0.94 -20.56 -26.16
CA GLU A 67 1.22 -21.78 -26.91
C GLU A 67 1.49 -23.00 -26.01
N ASP A 68 1.90 -22.76 -24.75
CA ASP A 68 2.17 -23.80 -23.75
C ASP A 68 0.92 -24.12 -22.90
N GLY A 69 -0.24 -23.55 -23.24
CA GLY A 69 -1.50 -23.80 -22.54
C GLY A 69 -1.66 -23.00 -21.25
N ASN A 70 -0.90 -21.92 -21.04
CA ASN A 70 -0.96 -21.12 -19.81
C ASN A 70 -1.67 -19.79 -19.98
N PHE A 71 -2.52 -19.47 -19.01
CA PHE A 71 -3.10 -18.16 -18.76
C PHE A 71 -2.27 -17.43 -17.69
N SER A 72 -2.24 -16.09 -17.71
CA SER A 72 -1.58 -15.28 -16.69
C SER A 72 -2.60 -14.53 -15.82
N LEU A 73 -2.37 -14.48 -14.50
CA LEU A 73 -3.17 -13.66 -13.56
C LEU A 73 -2.96 -12.15 -13.75
N GLY A 74 -2.01 -11.77 -14.60
CA GLY A 74 -1.87 -10.43 -15.16
C GLY A 74 -1.60 -9.38 -14.10
N THR A 75 -2.55 -8.48 -13.89
CA THR A 75 -2.39 -7.36 -12.96
C THR A 75 -2.52 -7.74 -11.49
N SER A 76 -2.99 -8.95 -11.14
CA SER A 76 -3.34 -9.24 -9.75
C SER A 76 -3.10 -10.68 -9.28
N PRO A 77 -1.88 -11.26 -9.42
CA PRO A 77 -1.56 -12.52 -8.75
C PRO A 77 -1.88 -12.48 -7.25
N SER A 78 -1.46 -11.41 -6.55
CA SER A 78 -1.92 -11.09 -5.19
C SER A 78 -2.05 -12.32 -4.27
N TYR A 79 -3.19 -12.49 -3.61
CA TYR A 79 -3.50 -13.69 -2.83
C TYR A 79 -4.03 -14.85 -3.70
N VAL A 80 -4.47 -14.58 -4.93
CA VAL A 80 -5.07 -15.58 -5.83
C VAL A 80 -4.02 -16.62 -6.23
N ALA A 81 -2.82 -16.18 -6.59
CA ALA A 81 -1.71 -17.03 -7.02
C ALA A 81 -1.38 -18.12 -5.99
N SER A 82 -1.37 -17.79 -4.70
CA SER A 82 -1.11 -18.74 -3.62
C SER A 82 -2.31 -19.63 -3.26
N LEU A 83 -3.50 -19.34 -3.77
CA LEU A 83 -4.69 -20.15 -3.54
C LEU A 83 -5.01 -21.11 -4.69
N ILE A 84 -4.48 -20.88 -5.89
CA ILE A 84 -4.74 -21.73 -7.08
C ILE A 84 -4.51 -23.21 -6.79
N GLU A 85 -3.39 -23.58 -6.17
CA GLU A 85 -3.05 -24.98 -5.87
C GLU A 85 -3.97 -25.65 -4.84
N HIS A 86 -4.75 -24.85 -4.10
CA HIS A 86 -5.69 -25.30 -3.09
C HIS A 86 -7.15 -25.24 -3.56
N ALA A 87 -7.40 -24.72 -4.77
CA ALA A 87 -8.74 -24.57 -5.32
C ALA A 87 -9.40 -25.93 -5.56
N GLU A 88 -10.63 -26.10 -5.10
CA GLU A 88 -11.47 -27.22 -5.54
C GLU A 88 -12.04 -26.94 -6.94
N THR A 89 -12.27 -25.66 -7.26
CA THR A 89 -12.81 -25.24 -8.54
C THR A 89 -12.17 -23.93 -8.96
N ILE A 90 -11.71 -23.88 -10.21
CA ILE A 90 -11.13 -22.68 -10.83
C ILE A 90 -12.01 -22.28 -12.01
N ILE A 91 -12.54 -21.06 -11.98
CA ILE A 91 -13.36 -20.47 -13.04
C ILE A 91 -12.60 -19.28 -13.61
N LEU A 92 -12.27 -19.33 -14.89
CA LEU A 92 -11.48 -18.29 -15.55
C LEU A 92 -12.37 -17.41 -16.44
N GLU A 93 -12.16 -16.10 -16.37
CA GLU A 93 -12.65 -15.14 -17.35
C GLU A 93 -11.47 -14.65 -18.20
N VAL A 94 -11.40 -15.10 -19.45
CA VAL A 94 -10.36 -14.66 -20.39
C VAL A 94 -10.72 -13.28 -20.92
N ASN A 95 -9.81 -12.33 -20.75
CA ASN A 95 -9.93 -10.97 -21.26
C ASN A 95 -8.69 -10.61 -22.07
N GLU A 96 -8.85 -10.30 -23.36
CA GLU A 96 -7.76 -9.89 -24.27
C GLU A 96 -7.00 -8.65 -23.78
N ASN A 97 -7.64 -7.82 -22.96
CA ASN A 97 -7.02 -6.63 -22.37
C ASN A 97 -6.20 -6.93 -21.10
N MET A 98 -6.25 -8.15 -20.56
CA MET A 98 -5.44 -8.55 -19.41
C MET A 98 -3.99 -8.78 -19.83
N PRO A 99 -3.00 -8.03 -19.32
CA PRO A 99 -1.60 -8.22 -19.70
C PRO A 99 -1.11 -9.60 -19.28
N ARG A 100 -0.28 -10.23 -20.13
CA ARG A 100 0.50 -11.40 -19.72
C ARG A 100 1.70 -10.92 -18.92
N THR A 101 1.78 -11.31 -17.65
CA THR A 101 2.89 -10.95 -16.75
C THR A 101 3.61 -12.21 -16.28
N PHE A 102 4.81 -12.05 -15.71
CA PHE A 102 5.63 -13.18 -15.30
C PHE A 102 5.84 -13.20 -13.79
N GLY A 103 6.01 -14.39 -13.22
CA GLY A 103 6.32 -14.57 -11.80
C GLY A 103 5.93 -15.95 -11.29
N GLU A 104 6.41 -16.29 -10.10
CA GLU A 104 6.06 -17.54 -9.44
C GLU A 104 4.55 -17.62 -9.20
N LYS A 105 3.94 -18.77 -9.51
CA LYS A 105 2.49 -19.04 -9.37
C LYS A 105 1.58 -18.04 -10.11
N ASN A 106 2.13 -17.26 -11.04
CA ASN A 106 1.38 -16.27 -11.82
C ASN A 106 0.75 -16.86 -13.10
N ALA A 107 0.89 -18.17 -13.32
CA ALA A 107 0.38 -18.89 -14.48
C ALA A 107 -0.58 -20.01 -14.07
N ILE A 108 -1.66 -20.17 -14.81
CA ILE A 108 -2.64 -21.25 -14.67
C ILE A 108 -2.66 -22.02 -15.99
N HIS A 109 -2.37 -23.31 -15.96
CA HIS A 109 -2.40 -24.16 -17.16
C HIS A 109 -3.83 -24.66 -17.43
N ILE A 110 -4.20 -24.87 -18.70
CA ILE A 110 -5.52 -25.33 -19.17
C ILE A 110 -6.00 -26.68 -18.54
N SER A 111 -5.09 -27.40 -17.89
CA SER A 111 -5.43 -28.64 -17.18
C SER A 111 -5.94 -28.41 -15.75
N GLN A 112 -5.87 -27.17 -15.25
CA GLN A 112 -6.22 -26.82 -13.87
C GLN A 112 -7.63 -26.22 -13.76
N GLU A 113 -8.16 -25.58 -14.80
CA GLU A 113 -9.49 -24.96 -14.73
C GLU A 113 -10.63 -25.97 -14.77
N SER A 114 -11.73 -25.56 -14.16
CA SER A 114 -13.00 -26.29 -14.15
C SER A 114 -14.00 -25.70 -15.14
N ALA A 115 -13.88 -24.39 -15.43
CA ALA A 115 -14.71 -23.69 -16.40
C ALA A 115 -13.99 -22.44 -16.91
N LEU A 116 -14.31 -22.04 -18.14
CA LEU A 116 -13.75 -20.88 -18.81
C LEU A 116 -14.86 -20.11 -19.53
N VAL A 117 -14.81 -18.78 -19.43
CA VAL A 117 -15.64 -17.85 -20.19
C VAL A 117 -14.74 -16.79 -20.84
N GLU A 118 -15.14 -16.26 -21.99
CA GLU A 118 -14.42 -15.18 -22.68
C GLU A 118 -15.22 -13.88 -22.55
N ASN A 119 -14.57 -12.82 -22.09
CA ASN A 119 -15.17 -11.50 -21.94
C ASN A 119 -14.10 -10.41 -22.09
N THR A 120 -14.05 -9.80 -23.28
CA THR A 120 -13.11 -8.71 -23.55
C THR A 120 -13.76 -7.38 -23.21
N VAL A 121 -13.28 -6.77 -22.12
CA VAL A 121 -13.71 -5.46 -21.62
C VAL A 121 -12.50 -4.66 -21.16
N ASP A 122 -12.62 -3.34 -21.12
CA ASP A 122 -11.56 -2.50 -20.57
C ASP A 122 -11.30 -2.86 -19.11
N LEU A 123 -10.02 -2.96 -18.74
CA LEU A 123 -9.65 -3.15 -17.36
C LEU A 123 -9.96 -1.88 -16.56
N PRO A 124 -10.27 -2.01 -15.25
CA PRO A 124 -10.46 -0.83 -14.41
C PRO A 124 -9.22 0.07 -14.40
N GLU A 125 -9.41 1.36 -14.61
CA GLU A 125 -8.33 2.35 -14.58
C GLU A 125 -8.44 3.31 -13.40
N LEU A 126 -7.30 3.88 -12.98
CA LEU A 126 -7.26 4.99 -12.03
C LEU A 126 -7.00 6.31 -12.74
N PRO A 127 -7.72 7.39 -12.38
CA PRO A 127 -7.41 8.70 -12.94
C PRO A 127 -6.01 9.16 -12.48
N THR A 128 -5.30 9.85 -13.36
CA THR A 128 -4.06 10.53 -12.99
C THR A 128 -4.38 11.60 -11.93
N PRO A 129 -3.75 11.55 -10.75
CA PRO A 129 -4.04 12.52 -9.70
C PRO A 129 -3.43 13.88 -10.06
N ILE A 130 -4.16 14.94 -9.69
CA ILE A 130 -3.64 16.31 -9.73
C ILE A 130 -2.76 16.51 -8.49
N LEU A 131 -1.55 17.01 -8.69
CA LEU A 131 -0.62 17.30 -7.60
C LEU A 131 -0.87 18.71 -7.07
N SER A 132 -1.04 18.84 -5.76
CA SER A 132 -1.10 20.11 -5.05
C SER A 132 0.28 20.60 -4.60
N ASP A 133 0.39 21.85 -4.18
CA ASP A 133 1.62 22.39 -3.59
C ASP A 133 2.04 21.61 -2.34
N LYS A 134 1.08 21.16 -1.52
CA LYS A 134 1.34 20.29 -0.36
C LYS A 134 1.90 18.93 -0.77
N ASP A 135 1.40 18.36 -1.87
CA ASP A 135 1.93 17.09 -2.39
C ASP A 135 3.39 17.26 -2.82
N LEU A 136 3.69 18.33 -3.56
CA LEU A 136 5.06 18.60 -4.04
C LEU A 136 6.01 18.89 -2.90
N GLU A 137 5.57 19.60 -1.84
CA GLU A 137 6.42 19.87 -0.69
C GLU A 137 6.76 18.60 0.08
N ILE A 138 5.75 17.75 0.34
CA ILE A 138 5.98 16.41 0.89
C ILE A 138 6.89 15.59 -0.04
N GLY A 139 6.66 15.67 -1.35
CA GLY A 139 7.44 15.02 -2.39
C GLY A 139 8.93 15.36 -2.31
N LYS A 140 9.28 16.66 -2.17
CA LYS A 140 10.66 17.13 -2.02
C LYS A 140 11.30 16.58 -0.73
N ILE A 141 10.61 16.70 0.39
CA ILE A 141 11.13 16.24 1.70
C ILE A 141 11.44 14.74 1.67
N ILE A 142 10.56 13.94 1.05
CA ILE A 142 10.79 12.50 0.88
C ILE A 142 11.86 12.22 -0.17
N GLY A 143 11.93 12.99 -1.25
CA GLY A 143 12.97 12.88 -2.27
C GLY A 143 14.39 13.10 -1.73
N ASP A 144 14.54 13.91 -0.68
CA ASP A 144 15.80 14.09 0.05
C ASP A 144 16.17 12.88 0.93
N ILE A 145 15.19 12.05 1.32
CA ILE A 145 15.42 10.79 2.04
C ILE A 145 15.89 9.70 1.08
N VAL A 146 15.36 9.69 -0.15
CA VAL A 146 15.72 8.73 -1.21
C VAL A 146 17.12 9.02 -1.75
N LYS A 147 17.94 7.98 -1.81
CA LYS A 147 19.31 8.02 -2.33
C LYS A 147 19.41 7.23 -3.63
N ASP A 148 20.44 7.53 -4.43
CA ASP A 148 20.79 6.70 -5.59
C ASP A 148 21.04 5.25 -5.15
N GLY A 149 20.53 4.30 -5.93
CA GLY A 149 20.62 2.87 -5.64
C GLY A 149 19.58 2.33 -4.65
N ASP A 150 18.73 3.17 -4.07
CA ASP A 150 17.68 2.72 -3.16
C ASP A 150 16.61 1.88 -3.86
N THR A 151 15.99 0.97 -3.12
CA THR A 151 14.80 0.24 -3.59
C THR A 151 13.55 0.86 -3.00
N LEU A 152 12.55 1.15 -3.84
CA LEU A 152 11.32 1.80 -3.42
C LEU A 152 10.21 0.79 -3.17
N GLN A 153 9.53 0.92 -2.03
CA GLN A 153 8.13 0.56 -1.89
C GLN A 153 7.33 1.85 -1.81
N ILE A 154 6.38 2.03 -2.73
CA ILE A 154 5.56 3.23 -2.79
C ILE A 154 4.17 2.91 -3.32
N GLY A 155 3.16 3.56 -2.75
CA GLY A 155 1.75 3.36 -3.13
C GLY A 155 1.33 4.21 -4.33
N PHE A 156 0.03 4.53 -4.36
CA PHE A 156 -0.60 5.33 -5.41
C PHE A 156 -1.31 6.56 -4.84
N GLY A 157 -1.66 7.50 -5.71
CA GLY A 157 -2.33 8.75 -5.36
C GLY A 157 -1.45 9.97 -5.59
N SER A 158 -1.96 11.16 -5.25
CA SER A 158 -1.26 12.42 -5.51
C SER A 158 0.10 12.46 -4.80
N MET A 159 0.14 12.13 -3.51
CA MET A 159 1.36 12.24 -2.71
C MET A 159 2.46 11.26 -3.15
N PRO A 160 2.18 9.93 -3.34
CA PRO A 160 3.16 9.04 -3.96
C PRO A 160 3.66 9.49 -5.34
N ASN A 161 2.76 10.01 -6.20
CA ASN A 161 3.15 10.52 -7.52
C ASN A 161 4.02 11.78 -7.42
N ALA A 162 3.79 12.65 -6.45
CA ALA A 162 4.63 13.82 -6.21
C ALA A 162 6.03 13.42 -5.71
N VAL A 163 6.14 12.41 -4.84
CA VAL A 163 7.45 11.86 -4.47
C VAL A 163 8.20 11.37 -5.71
N MET A 164 7.53 10.58 -6.54
CA MET A 164 8.15 10.06 -7.77
C MET A 164 8.54 11.16 -8.76
N GLU A 165 7.78 12.27 -8.83
CA GLU A 165 8.15 13.46 -9.61
C GLU A 165 9.41 14.15 -9.06
N CYS A 166 9.58 14.17 -7.73
CA CYS A 166 10.72 14.81 -7.06
C CYS A 166 12.00 13.97 -7.02
N ILE A 167 11.98 12.73 -7.53
CA ILE A 167 13.16 11.84 -7.58
C ILE A 167 13.58 11.49 -9.01
N MET A 168 13.09 12.24 -10.00
CA MET A 168 13.36 11.99 -11.42
C MET A 168 14.83 12.21 -11.83
N ASP A 169 15.64 12.79 -10.94
CA ASP A 169 17.07 13.02 -11.09
C ASP A 169 17.94 11.97 -10.38
N LYS A 170 17.33 11.08 -9.58
CA LYS A 170 18.01 9.95 -8.93
C LYS A 170 18.46 8.91 -9.95
N LYS A 171 19.34 8.02 -9.50
CA LYS A 171 19.96 7.00 -10.36
C LYS A 171 19.90 5.61 -9.77
N GLU A 172 19.81 4.64 -10.67
CA GLU A 172 19.89 3.21 -10.37
C GLU A 172 18.91 2.73 -9.29
N LEU A 173 17.74 3.34 -9.20
CA LEU A 173 16.71 2.92 -8.24
C LEU A 173 16.19 1.53 -8.57
N GLY A 174 15.73 0.83 -7.52
CA GLY A 174 14.97 -0.41 -7.61
C GLY A 174 13.51 -0.23 -7.19
N VAL A 175 12.67 -1.20 -7.53
CA VAL A 175 11.27 -1.27 -7.11
C VAL A 175 10.96 -2.65 -6.57
N TYR A 176 10.57 -2.68 -5.31
CA TYR A 176 10.01 -3.84 -4.63
C TYR A 176 8.80 -3.34 -3.84
N SER A 177 7.62 -3.42 -4.45
CA SER A 177 6.43 -2.75 -3.92
C SER A 177 5.20 -3.63 -3.92
N GLU A 178 4.34 -3.47 -2.93
CA GLU A 178 3.01 -4.12 -2.93
C GLU A 178 2.23 -3.85 -4.22
N MET A 179 2.24 -2.61 -4.69
CA MET A 179 1.45 -2.15 -5.83
C MET A 179 2.34 -1.44 -6.85
N LEU A 180 2.11 -1.74 -8.14
CA LEU A 180 2.66 -1.00 -9.27
C LEU A 180 1.66 0.04 -9.80
N SER A 181 2.15 1.24 -10.12
CA SER A 181 1.36 2.36 -10.65
C SER A 181 2.05 3.03 -11.84
N ASP A 182 1.32 3.85 -12.60
CA ASP A 182 1.79 4.49 -13.84
C ASP A 182 3.12 5.23 -13.70
N LYS A 183 3.35 5.88 -12.57
CA LYS A 183 4.50 6.74 -12.38
C LYS A 183 5.83 5.97 -12.29
N ILE A 184 5.76 4.67 -11.98
CA ILE A 184 6.91 3.77 -12.09
C ILE A 184 7.34 3.58 -13.55
N VAL A 185 6.39 3.60 -14.50
CA VAL A 185 6.70 3.54 -15.93
C VAL A 185 7.51 4.75 -16.36
N ASP A 186 7.17 5.96 -15.88
CA ASP A 186 7.94 7.18 -16.16
C ASP A 186 9.39 7.06 -15.65
N LEU A 187 9.58 6.54 -14.43
CA LEU A 187 10.90 6.36 -13.84
C LEU A 187 11.72 5.30 -14.58
N TYR A 188 11.08 4.22 -15.02
CA TYR A 188 11.73 3.16 -15.79
C TYR A 188 12.14 3.67 -17.19
N GLU A 189 11.25 4.34 -17.92
CA GLU A 189 11.55 4.88 -19.26
C GLU A 189 12.65 5.94 -19.25
N LYS A 190 12.79 6.68 -18.13
CA LYS A 190 13.89 7.64 -17.92
C LYS A 190 15.18 7.00 -17.39
N ALA A 191 15.23 5.68 -17.24
CA ALA A 191 16.34 4.92 -16.65
C ALA A 191 16.71 5.38 -15.23
N VAL A 192 15.78 5.99 -14.50
CA VAL A 192 15.91 6.28 -13.06
C VAL A 192 15.76 4.99 -12.29
N VAL A 193 14.74 4.19 -12.62
CA VAL A 193 14.58 2.81 -12.15
C VAL A 193 15.27 1.87 -13.11
N THR A 194 16.24 1.10 -12.59
CA THR A 194 16.97 0.08 -13.35
C THR A 194 16.88 -1.30 -12.69
N ASN A 195 16.50 -1.35 -11.40
CA ASN A 195 16.47 -2.55 -10.57
C ASN A 195 17.80 -3.30 -10.48
N LYS A 196 18.92 -2.72 -10.94
CA LYS A 196 20.24 -3.35 -10.97
C LYS A 196 20.68 -3.86 -9.61
N HIS A 197 20.32 -3.14 -8.55
CA HIS A 197 20.67 -3.44 -7.16
C HIS A 197 19.53 -4.10 -6.37
N ASN A 198 18.41 -4.48 -7.02
CA ASN A 198 17.33 -5.18 -6.33
C ASN A 198 17.86 -6.54 -5.83
N PRO A 199 17.96 -6.75 -4.50
CA PRO A 199 18.64 -7.93 -3.95
C PRO A 199 17.79 -9.21 -4.02
N VAL A 200 16.49 -9.09 -4.29
CA VAL A 200 15.58 -10.23 -4.43
C VAL A 200 15.45 -10.64 -5.89
N SER A 201 15.35 -9.66 -6.79
CA SER A 201 15.34 -9.92 -8.23
C SER A 201 16.07 -8.84 -9.03
N PRO A 202 17.38 -8.98 -9.25
CA PRO A 202 18.17 -8.01 -10.00
C PRO A 202 17.61 -7.79 -11.41
N GLY A 203 17.44 -6.53 -11.78
CA GLY A 203 16.91 -6.11 -13.09
C GLY A 203 15.38 -6.12 -13.19
N GLN A 204 14.66 -6.62 -12.18
CA GLN A 204 13.19 -6.70 -12.23
C GLN A 204 12.51 -5.75 -11.24
N THR A 205 11.45 -5.11 -11.72
CA THR A 205 10.45 -4.38 -10.94
C THR A 205 9.51 -5.41 -10.30
N VAL A 206 9.54 -5.54 -8.99
CA VAL A 206 8.75 -6.56 -8.27
C VAL A 206 7.48 -5.95 -7.70
N SER A 207 6.34 -6.60 -7.97
CA SER A 207 5.07 -6.26 -7.33
C SER A 207 4.12 -7.43 -7.12
N THR A 208 3.03 -7.25 -6.37
CA THR A 208 2.00 -8.30 -6.20
C THR A 208 0.67 -7.98 -6.87
N PHE A 209 0.38 -6.70 -7.06
CA PHE A 209 -0.68 -6.27 -7.97
C PHE A 209 -0.35 -4.93 -8.64
N ALA A 210 -1.09 -4.59 -9.69
CA ALA A 210 -0.93 -3.36 -10.44
C ALA A 210 -2.29 -2.75 -10.72
N ILE A 211 -2.38 -1.43 -10.64
CA ILE A 211 -3.54 -0.69 -11.11
C ILE A 211 -3.12 0.72 -11.51
N GLY A 212 -3.59 1.14 -12.67
CA GLY A 212 -3.15 2.37 -13.30
C GLY A 212 -3.98 2.70 -14.53
N SER A 213 -3.37 3.36 -15.51
CA SER A 213 -3.97 3.52 -16.83
C SER A 213 -3.67 2.33 -17.75
N LYS A 214 -4.29 2.33 -18.94
CA LYS A 214 -3.92 1.40 -20.02
C LYS A 214 -2.41 1.40 -20.32
N ARG A 215 -1.71 2.53 -20.19
CA ARG A 215 -0.25 2.59 -20.41
C ARG A 215 0.51 1.68 -19.46
N LEU A 216 0.10 1.60 -18.20
CA LEU A 216 0.71 0.68 -17.25
C LEU A 216 0.49 -0.77 -17.69
N TYR A 217 -0.73 -1.12 -18.11
CA TYR A 217 -1.05 -2.49 -18.54
C TYR A 217 -0.28 -2.88 -19.81
N ASP A 218 -0.18 -1.97 -20.78
CA ASP A 218 0.62 -2.16 -21.99
C ASP A 218 2.12 -2.33 -21.66
N PHE A 219 2.64 -1.55 -20.71
CA PHE A 219 4.03 -1.68 -20.23
C PHE A 219 4.31 -3.03 -19.58
N MET A 220 3.33 -3.60 -18.88
CA MET A 220 3.47 -4.89 -18.20
C MET A 220 3.35 -6.09 -19.16
N HIS A 221 2.59 -5.94 -20.25
CA HIS A 221 2.28 -7.03 -21.17
C HIS A 221 3.55 -7.59 -21.83
N ASN A 222 3.84 -8.87 -21.56
CA ASN A 222 5.02 -9.59 -22.05
C ASN A 222 6.37 -8.93 -21.69
N ASN A 223 6.40 -8.08 -20.66
CA ASN A 223 7.62 -7.44 -20.18
C ASN A 223 8.30 -8.28 -19.09
N LYS A 224 9.46 -8.86 -19.42
CA LYS A 224 10.25 -9.70 -18.49
C LYS A 224 10.93 -8.91 -17.38
N ASP A 225 10.98 -7.58 -17.48
CA ASP A 225 11.51 -6.72 -16.43
C ASP A 225 10.47 -6.47 -15.33
N VAL A 226 9.23 -6.93 -15.49
CA VAL A 226 8.19 -6.89 -14.45
C VAL A 226 8.00 -8.30 -13.88
N LEU A 227 8.15 -8.42 -12.56
CA LEU A 227 7.95 -9.66 -11.82
C LEU A 227 6.77 -9.51 -10.87
N MET A 228 5.68 -10.23 -11.15
CA MET A 228 4.45 -10.23 -10.38
C MET A 228 4.38 -11.47 -9.49
N LEU A 229 4.52 -11.29 -8.18
CA LEU A 229 4.62 -12.37 -7.19
C LEU A 229 3.40 -12.41 -6.25
N PRO A 230 3.13 -13.53 -5.57
CA PRO A 230 2.07 -13.61 -4.58
C PRO A 230 2.29 -12.68 -3.38
N CYS A 231 1.20 -12.24 -2.72
CA CYS A 231 1.29 -11.26 -1.64
C CYS A 231 1.97 -11.81 -0.37
N ASP A 232 1.84 -13.11 -0.11
CA ASP A 232 2.58 -13.83 0.95
C ASP A 232 4.07 -14.02 0.62
N VAL A 233 4.50 -13.68 -0.59
CA VAL A 233 5.92 -13.58 -0.98
C VAL A 233 6.39 -12.14 -0.90
N THR A 234 5.73 -11.20 -1.60
CA THR A 234 6.16 -9.79 -1.66
C THR A 234 6.10 -9.12 -0.30
N ASN A 235 5.00 -9.33 0.43
CA ASN A 235 4.74 -8.67 1.71
C ASN A 235 5.24 -9.48 2.91
N SER A 236 5.89 -10.63 2.68
CA SER A 236 6.50 -11.39 3.77
C SER A 236 7.64 -10.60 4.42
N LEU A 237 7.61 -10.48 5.75
CA LEU A 237 8.70 -9.89 6.51
C LEU A 237 10.05 -10.57 6.23
N VAL A 238 10.04 -11.87 5.95
CA VAL A 238 11.27 -12.62 5.63
C VAL A 238 11.85 -12.18 4.29
N ASN A 239 11.03 -11.81 3.31
CA ASN A 239 11.51 -11.35 2.01
C ASN A 239 11.79 -9.86 2.01
N ILE A 240 10.93 -9.05 2.63
CA ILE A 240 11.18 -7.61 2.81
C ILE A 240 12.50 -7.38 3.52
N SER A 241 12.82 -8.14 4.58
CA SER A 241 14.08 -7.98 5.33
C SER A 241 15.36 -8.24 4.53
N LYS A 242 15.26 -8.86 3.34
CA LYS A 242 16.39 -9.05 2.41
C LYS A 242 16.59 -7.88 1.46
N VAL A 243 15.68 -6.89 1.47
CA VAL A 243 15.72 -5.72 0.57
C VAL A 243 16.52 -4.60 1.21
N ASP A 244 17.85 -4.73 1.18
CA ASP A 244 18.75 -3.67 1.66
C ASP A 244 18.50 -2.34 0.93
N ASN A 245 18.65 -1.23 1.64
CA ASN A 245 18.35 0.13 1.15
C ASN A 245 16.88 0.33 0.72
N LEU A 246 15.96 -0.45 1.30
CA LEU A 246 14.53 -0.24 1.09
C LEU A 246 14.07 1.08 1.69
N VAL A 247 13.39 1.90 0.89
CA VAL A 247 12.64 3.08 1.33
C VAL A 247 11.14 2.76 1.17
N SER A 248 10.47 2.59 2.30
CA SER A 248 9.03 2.27 2.34
C SER A 248 8.22 3.53 2.61
N ILE A 249 7.44 3.97 1.63
CA ILE A 249 6.66 5.22 1.69
C ILE A 249 5.17 4.90 1.69
N LYS A 250 4.51 5.23 2.81
CA LYS A 250 3.09 4.94 3.05
C LYS A 250 2.38 6.19 3.57
N SER A 251 1.11 6.34 3.20
CA SER A 251 0.27 7.42 3.74
C SER A 251 -0.49 7.00 5.01
N SER A 252 -0.75 7.95 5.91
CA SER A 252 -1.64 7.77 7.08
C SER A 252 -2.77 8.80 7.11
N VAL A 253 -3.83 8.53 7.87
CA VAL A 253 -4.92 9.49 8.11
C VAL A 253 -4.56 10.41 9.29
N GLU A 254 -4.07 9.82 10.38
CA GLU A 254 -3.68 10.54 11.61
C GLU A 254 -2.40 9.95 12.19
N VAL A 255 -1.64 10.78 12.92
CA VAL A 255 -0.54 10.34 13.79
C VAL A 255 -0.67 11.03 15.15
N ASP A 256 -0.62 10.24 16.24
CA ASP A 256 -0.65 10.80 17.59
C ASP A 256 0.75 11.08 18.19
N PHE A 257 0.82 11.75 19.34
CA PHE A 257 2.09 12.07 20.01
C PHE A 257 2.92 10.87 20.45
N TYR A 258 2.32 9.69 20.58
CA TYR A 258 3.07 8.47 20.85
C TYR A 258 3.74 7.93 19.57
N GLY A 259 3.34 8.42 18.40
CA GLY A 259 3.75 7.95 17.09
C GLY A 259 2.89 6.81 16.56
N GLN A 260 1.67 6.61 17.10
CA GLN A 260 0.74 5.61 16.54
C GLN A 260 0.10 6.19 15.28
N CYS A 261 -0.01 5.39 14.22
CA CYS A 261 -0.69 5.79 12.99
C CYS A 261 -2.02 5.06 12.81
N ASN A 262 -3.04 5.84 12.48
CA ASN A 262 -4.32 5.35 12.00
C ASN A 262 -4.38 5.58 10.49
N SER A 263 -4.46 4.51 9.71
CA SER A 263 -4.54 4.57 8.25
C SER A 263 -5.86 4.02 7.71
N GLU A 264 -6.75 3.55 8.60
CA GLU A 264 -7.94 2.81 8.22
C GLU A 264 -9.24 3.33 8.82
N SER A 265 -9.20 4.32 9.70
CA SER A 265 -10.38 4.95 10.31
C SER A 265 -10.42 6.46 10.03
N VAL A 266 -11.63 7.01 9.93
CA VAL A 266 -11.88 8.46 9.87
C VAL A 266 -12.93 8.80 10.91
N GLY A 267 -12.58 9.63 11.89
CA GLY A 267 -13.47 9.99 13.00
C GLY A 267 -13.96 8.76 13.78
N GLY A 268 -13.05 7.80 14.04
CA GLY A 268 -13.36 6.57 14.77
C GLY A 268 -14.15 5.51 14.00
N LYS A 269 -14.44 5.73 12.71
CA LYS A 269 -15.17 4.77 11.87
C LYS A 269 -14.27 4.20 10.80
N LEU A 270 -14.30 2.87 10.64
CA LEU A 270 -13.56 2.20 9.57
C LEU A 270 -13.90 2.81 8.19
N TYR A 271 -12.82 3.07 7.48
CA TYR A 271 -12.73 3.66 6.17
C TYR A 271 -12.03 2.64 5.26
N SER A 272 -10.83 2.20 5.60
CA SER A 272 -10.11 1.24 4.77
C SER A 272 -9.68 0.03 5.60
N SER A 273 -8.48 -0.47 5.37
CA SER A 273 -7.89 -1.58 6.10
C SER A 273 -6.38 -1.40 6.15
N THR A 274 -5.72 -2.16 7.02
CA THR A 274 -4.26 -2.07 7.20
C THR A 274 -3.47 -2.34 5.91
N GLY A 275 -3.93 -3.29 5.08
CA GLY A 275 -3.20 -3.75 3.89
C GLY A 275 -1.79 -4.21 4.26
N GLY A 276 -0.82 -4.02 3.36
CA GLY A 276 0.59 -4.25 3.70
C GLY A 276 1.31 -3.02 4.25
N GLN A 277 0.59 -2.03 4.79
CA GLN A 277 1.25 -0.94 5.52
C GLN A 277 2.06 -1.49 6.70
N ALA A 278 1.44 -2.36 7.50
CA ALA A 278 2.12 -2.98 8.63
C ALA A 278 3.26 -3.91 8.19
N ASP A 279 3.10 -4.62 7.09
CA ASP A 279 4.11 -5.54 6.54
C ASP A 279 5.39 -4.78 6.20
N PHE A 280 5.29 -3.75 5.36
CA PHE A 280 6.44 -2.97 4.94
C PHE A 280 7.02 -2.09 6.06
N THR A 281 6.19 -1.53 6.94
CA THR A 281 6.70 -0.69 8.05
C THR A 281 7.46 -1.53 9.08
N LYS A 282 7.07 -2.79 9.32
CA LYS A 282 7.85 -3.72 10.14
C LYS A 282 9.08 -4.23 9.40
N GLY A 283 8.90 -4.66 8.15
CA GLY A 283 9.95 -5.29 7.36
C GLY A 283 11.12 -4.35 7.04
N VAL A 284 10.85 -3.08 6.73
CA VAL A 284 11.90 -2.09 6.41
C VAL A 284 12.88 -1.87 7.57
N ARG A 285 12.44 -2.06 8.83
CA ARG A 285 13.31 -1.93 10.01
C ARG A 285 14.29 -3.08 10.14
N MET A 286 14.05 -4.18 9.44
CA MET A 286 14.90 -5.36 9.44
C MET A 286 15.92 -5.34 8.29
N THR A 287 15.78 -4.41 7.34
CA THR A 287 16.70 -4.29 6.22
C THR A 287 17.91 -3.46 6.60
N LYS A 288 19.05 -3.73 5.97
CA LYS A 288 20.21 -2.88 6.16
C LYS A 288 19.95 -1.52 5.51
N ASP A 289 20.22 -0.45 6.25
CA ASP A 289 20.05 0.94 5.80
C ASP A 289 18.61 1.28 5.35
N GLY A 290 17.62 0.48 5.77
CA GLY A 290 16.20 0.70 5.48
C GLY A 290 15.64 1.94 6.14
N ARG A 291 14.70 2.60 5.46
CA ARG A 291 14.06 3.85 5.92
C ARG A 291 12.54 3.76 5.74
N GLY A 292 11.81 3.85 6.84
CA GLY A 292 10.35 3.86 6.84
C GLY A 292 9.80 5.29 6.88
N VAL A 293 8.93 5.62 5.94
CA VAL A 293 8.28 6.94 5.86
C VAL A 293 6.77 6.78 5.91
N ILE A 294 6.17 7.36 6.95
CA ILE A 294 4.74 7.66 7.01
C ILE A 294 4.54 9.11 6.59
N CYS A 295 3.71 9.36 5.58
CA CYS A 295 3.40 10.70 5.13
C CYS A 295 1.92 11.03 5.25
N LEU A 296 1.62 12.29 5.52
CA LEU A 296 0.25 12.82 5.59
C LEU A 296 0.28 14.33 5.41
N TYR A 297 -0.79 14.91 4.88
CA TYR A 297 -0.99 16.35 5.02
C TYR A 297 -1.15 16.66 6.49
N SER A 298 -0.57 17.75 6.97
CA SER A 298 -0.68 18.19 8.37
C SER A 298 -2.13 18.51 8.80
N THR A 299 -3.03 18.71 7.83
CA THR A 299 -4.43 19.06 8.02
C THR A 299 -5.35 18.44 6.97
N THR A 300 -6.65 18.45 7.25
CA THR A 300 -7.72 18.13 6.31
C THR A 300 -8.86 19.15 6.40
N LYS A 301 -9.90 18.98 5.57
CA LYS A 301 -11.10 19.84 5.53
C LYS A 301 -10.78 21.34 5.42
N LYS A 302 -9.93 21.72 4.46
CA LYS A 302 -9.48 23.11 4.24
C LYS A 302 -8.80 23.69 5.48
N ASP A 303 -7.81 22.99 6.00
CA ASP A 303 -7.00 23.39 7.15
C ASP A 303 -7.77 23.56 8.47
N THR A 304 -8.99 23.01 8.58
CA THR A 304 -9.81 23.14 9.80
C THR A 304 -9.63 22.00 10.79
N ILE A 305 -8.97 20.91 10.39
CA ILE A 305 -8.72 19.74 11.24
C ILE A 305 -7.27 19.32 11.09
N SER A 306 -6.52 19.26 12.19
CA SER A 306 -5.16 18.71 12.22
C SER A 306 -5.17 17.18 12.07
N THR A 307 -4.19 16.63 11.36
CA THR A 307 -3.96 15.18 11.28
C THR A 307 -2.83 14.71 12.21
N ILE A 308 -1.98 15.64 12.66
CA ILE A 308 -1.14 15.44 13.84
C ILE A 308 -2.00 15.73 15.06
N VAL A 309 -2.22 14.72 15.89
CA VAL A 309 -3.16 14.77 17.01
C VAL A 309 -2.46 14.43 18.31
N SER A 310 -3.04 14.83 19.45
CA SER A 310 -2.49 14.42 20.75
C SER A 310 -2.78 12.96 21.10
N GLU A 311 -3.92 12.46 20.59
CA GLU A 311 -4.40 11.09 20.67
C GLU A 311 -5.30 10.82 19.47
N LEU A 312 -5.31 9.58 18.98
CA LEU A 312 -6.19 9.18 17.89
C LEU A 312 -7.66 9.32 18.32
N ALA A 313 -8.54 9.67 17.37
CA ALA A 313 -9.96 9.81 17.67
C ALA A 313 -10.53 8.52 18.28
N GLN A 314 -11.44 8.64 19.26
CA GLN A 314 -12.07 7.49 19.90
C GLN A 314 -12.68 6.53 18.86
N GLY A 315 -12.34 5.24 18.96
CA GLY A 315 -12.76 4.19 18.01
C GLY A 315 -11.85 4.03 16.79
N SER A 316 -10.82 4.85 16.65
CA SER A 316 -9.84 4.68 15.58
C SER A 316 -9.00 3.42 15.80
N ILE A 317 -8.64 2.78 14.70
CA ILE A 317 -7.84 1.56 14.71
C ILE A 317 -6.39 1.96 14.43
N VAL A 318 -5.47 1.44 15.26
CA VAL A 318 -4.03 1.61 15.03
C VAL A 318 -3.61 0.64 13.93
N SER A 319 -3.27 1.19 12.77
CA SER A 319 -2.77 0.41 11.62
C SER A 319 -1.27 0.15 11.76
N THR A 320 -0.52 1.14 12.26
CA THR A 320 0.93 1.04 12.48
C THR A 320 1.25 1.41 13.92
N SER A 321 1.90 0.48 14.62
CA SER A 321 2.27 0.63 16.02
C SER A 321 3.32 1.73 16.20
N LYS A 322 3.24 2.46 17.31
CA LYS A 322 4.29 3.41 17.75
C LYS A 322 5.70 2.83 17.76
N ASN A 323 5.83 1.51 17.91
CA ASN A 323 7.13 0.85 17.96
C ASN A 323 7.73 0.66 16.57
N ASP A 324 6.93 0.74 15.51
CA ASP A 324 7.31 0.46 14.13
C ASP A 324 7.48 1.73 13.29
N VAL A 325 6.86 2.85 13.68
CA VAL A 325 6.98 4.11 12.95
C VAL A 325 8.38 4.67 13.07
N ASP A 326 9.01 4.87 11.90
CA ASP A 326 10.34 5.44 11.77
C ASP A 326 10.28 6.96 11.59
N THR A 327 9.97 7.43 10.40
CA THR A 327 9.90 8.86 10.09
C THR A 327 8.49 9.27 9.67
N VAL A 328 8.01 10.41 10.18
CA VAL A 328 6.74 11.03 9.77
C VAL A 328 7.02 12.29 8.96
N VAL A 329 6.35 12.47 7.82
CA VAL A 329 6.52 13.63 6.93
C VAL A 329 5.19 14.34 6.69
N THR A 330 5.20 15.66 6.80
CA THR A 330 4.13 16.56 6.35
C THR A 330 4.73 17.63 5.42
N GLU A 331 3.88 18.52 4.90
CA GLU A 331 4.33 19.68 4.12
C GLU A 331 5.17 20.68 4.94
N TYR A 332 5.33 20.48 6.25
CA TYR A 332 6.11 21.35 7.14
C TYR A 332 7.46 20.75 7.58
N GLY A 333 7.79 19.54 7.15
CA GLY A 333 9.06 18.89 7.47
C GLY A 333 8.92 17.42 7.81
N ARG A 334 9.97 16.86 8.43
CA ARG A 334 10.02 15.47 8.88
C ARG A 334 10.31 15.34 10.38
N ALA A 335 9.72 14.34 11.01
CA ALA A 335 9.94 13.94 12.39
C ALA A 335 10.42 12.49 12.45
N GLU A 336 11.71 12.30 12.72
CA GLU A 336 12.31 10.99 12.99
C GLU A 336 11.91 10.54 14.40
N LEU A 337 11.33 9.35 14.59
CA LEU A 337 10.76 8.88 15.86
C LEU A 337 11.51 7.71 16.50
N ILE A 338 12.38 7.01 15.74
CA ILE A 338 13.22 5.95 16.31
C ILE A 338 14.17 6.53 17.36
N GLY A 339 14.28 5.85 18.50
CA GLY A 339 15.13 6.28 19.62
C GLY A 339 14.55 7.42 20.46
N LYS A 340 13.49 8.10 20.02
CA LYS A 340 12.86 9.20 20.77
C LYS A 340 11.91 8.71 21.85
N THR A 341 12.01 9.34 23.02
CA THR A 341 11.02 9.29 24.11
C THR A 341 9.69 9.92 23.69
N PHE A 342 8.61 9.68 24.43
CA PHE A 342 7.32 10.31 24.12
C PHE A 342 7.35 11.85 24.20
N SER A 343 8.23 12.43 25.02
CA SER A 343 8.42 13.88 25.07
C SER A 343 9.01 14.41 23.76
N GLU A 344 10.10 13.79 23.31
CA GLU A 344 10.78 14.15 22.05
C GLU A 344 9.92 13.88 20.82
N ARG A 345 9.09 12.80 20.84
CA ARG A 345 8.12 12.52 19.79
C ARG A 345 7.02 13.58 19.73
N ALA A 346 6.45 13.95 20.86
CA ALA A 346 5.41 14.99 20.92
C ALA A 346 5.92 16.32 20.34
N GLU A 347 7.13 16.75 20.72
CA GLU A 347 7.72 17.98 20.17
C GLU A 347 8.08 17.85 18.69
N ALA A 348 8.65 16.73 18.26
CA ALA A 348 9.00 16.52 16.84
C ALA A 348 7.76 16.49 15.93
N LEU A 349 6.70 15.80 16.35
CA LEU A 349 5.43 15.75 15.60
C LEU A 349 4.73 17.11 15.59
N ARG A 350 4.73 17.82 16.73
CA ARG A 350 4.20 19.20 16.80
C ARG A 350 4.96 20.14 15.87
N ALA A 351 6.28 19.99 15.74
CA ALA A 351 7.11 20.82 14.87
C ALA A 351 6.73 20.71 13.38
N ILE A 352 6.22 19.54 12.96
CA ILE A 352 5.72 19.30 11.59
C ILE A 352 4.20 19.41 11.47
N ALA A 353 3.49 19.80 12.52
CA ALA A 353 2.07 20.13 12.42
C ALA A 353 1.86 21.50 11.76
N HIS A 354 0.65 21.74 11.27
CA HIS A 354 0.26 23.04 10.72
C HIS A 354 0.38 24.14 11.79
N PRO A 355 0.95 25.33 11.47
CA PRO A 355 1.22 26.41 12.43
C PRO A 355 0.03 26.74 13.33
N ASP A 356 -1.18 26.81 12.75
CA ASP A 356 -2.42 27.12 13.47
C ASP A 356 -2.74 26.17 14.63
N PHE A 357 -2.31 24.91 14.55
CA PHE A 357 -2.58 23.89 15.57
C PHE A 357 -1.43 23.70 16.55
N ARG A 358 -0.23 24.25 16.30
CA ARG A 358 0.95 24.00 17.14
C ARG A 358 0.78 24.46 18.58
N LYS A 359 0.01 25.54 18.81
CA LYS A 359 -0.28 26.04 20.15
C LYS A 359 -1.20 25.08 20.90
N GLU A 360 -2.33 24.71 20.29
CA GLU A 360 -3.27 23.74 20.86
C GLU A 360 -2.57 22.40 21.15
N LEU A 361 -1.78 21.90 20.21
CA LEU A 361 -1.01 20.67 20.35
C LEU A 361 -0.01 20.74 21.52
N ARG A 362 0.61 21.90 21.77
CA ARG A 362 1.45 22.10 22.96
C ARG A 362 0.65 22.02 24.25
N GLU A 363 -0.50 22.69 24.32
CA GLU A 363 -1.41 22.66 25.47
C GLU A 363 -1.84 21.21 25.77
N ARG A 364 -2.22 20.44 24.74
CA ARG A 364 -2.54 19.01 24.89
C ARG A 364 -1.35 18.17 25.38
N ALA A 365 -0.14 18.45 24.91
CA ALA A 365 1.05 17.73 25.35
C ALA A 365 1.37 18.00 26.84
N LEU A 366 1.14 19.23 27.32
CA LEU A 366 1.24 19.60 28.74
C LEU A 366 0.15 18.91 29.58
N GLU A 367 -1.11 18.93 29.13
CA GLU A 367 -2.24 18.25 29.78
C GLU A 367 -1.95 16.75 29.97
N LYS A 368 -1.37 16.11 28.95
CA LYS A 368 -0.99 14.69 28.96
C LYS A 368 0.34 14.43 29.69
N LYS A 369 1.01 15.47 30.22
CA LYS A 369 2.31 15.39 30.89
C LYS A 369 3.40 14.73 30.04
N LEU A 370 3.32 14.90 28.72
CA LEU A 370 4.36 14.45 27.79
C LEU A 370 5.53 15.43 27.74
N ILE A 371 5.25 16.71 27.98
CA ILE A 371 6.23 17.80 28.06
C ILE A 371 5.97 18.61 29.34
N MET A 372 6.94 19.42 29.75
CA MET A 372 6.84 20.31 30.91
C MET A 372 6.75 21.78 30.45
N GLU A 373 6.25 22.66 31.30
CA GLU A 373 6.09 24.08 30.94
C GLU A 373 7.44 24.75 30.68
N ASP A 374 8.45 24.36 31.48
CA ASP A 374 9.82 24.85 31.42
C ASP A 374 10.73 24.06 30.47
N SER A 375 10.24 23.00 29.80
CA SER A 375 11.07 22.26 28.85
C SER A 375 11.24 23.07 27.56
N VAL A 376 12.28 23.90 27.54
CA VAL A 376 12.96 24.33 26.32
C VAL A 376 13.96 23.22 26.00
N LEU A 377 13.51 22.19 25.30
CA LEU A 377 14.44 21.20 24.75
C LEU A 377 15.13 21.85 23.55
N VAL A 378 16.46 21.95 23.66
CA VAL A 378 17.42 22.53 22.70
C VAL A 378 17.42 21.74 21.40
#